data_AF-A0AAP1VC30-F1
#
_entry.id   AF-A0AAP1VC30-F1
#
_cell.length_a   1.000
_cell.length_b   1.000
_cell.length_c   1.000
_cell.angle_alpha   90.00
_cell.angle_beta   90.00
_cell.angle_gamma   90.00
#
_symmetry.space_group_name_H-M   'P 1'
#
loop_
_entity.id
_entity.type
_entity.pdbx_description
1 polymer ?
#
loop_
_entity_poly.entity_id
_entity_poly.type
_entity_poly.pdbx_seq_one_letter_code
_entity_poly.pdbx_strand_id
1 'polypeptide(L)' 'MARIKADEVCVGDKIVRPGDAIYEVVALEWFTVTVHLHCVERRVAKLDRHETFSYNRDEKVEVA' A
#
# COMPACT_ATOMS: atom_id res chain seq x y z
N MET A 1 10.06 8.66 -4.41
CA MET A 1 9.85 7.27 -4.84
C MET A 1 11.00 6.39 -4.40
N ALA A 2 10.80 5.69 -3.29
CA ALA A 2 11.70 4.69 -2.73
C ALA A 2 11.07 3.29 -2.85
N ARG A 3 11.90 2.25 -2.92
CA ARG A 3 11.44 0.86 -2.85
C ARG A 3 11.87 0.27 -1.52
N ILE A 4 10.90 -0.02 -0.67
CA ILE A 4 11.09 -0.61 0.65
C ILE A 4 10.46 -1.99 0.70
N LYS A 5 10.80 -2.80 1.69
CA LYS A 5 10.10 -4.08 1.89
C LYS A 5 8.66 -3.81 2.30
N ALA A 6 7.75 -4.73 1.95
CA ALA A 6 6.37 -4.64 2.36
C ALA A 6 6.23 -4.61 3.89
N ASP A 7 7.17 -5.24 4.61
CA ASP A 7 7.20 -5.19 6.06
C ASP A 7 7.72 -3.88 6.68
N GLU A 8 8.17 -2.93 5.86
CA GLU A 8 8.60 -1.60 6.27
C GLU A 8 7.52 -0.53 5.99
N VAL A 9 6.41 -0.90 5.35
CA VAL A 9 5.31 0.02 5.02
C VAL A 9 4.52 0.39 6.27
N CYS A 10 4.24 1.68 6.44
CA CYS A 10 3.51 2.26 7.55
C CYS A 10 2.14 2.84 7.14
N VAL A 11 1.23 2.99 8.11
CA VAL A 11 -0.02 3.74 7.90
C VAL A 11 0.30 5.19 7.58
N GLY A 12 -0.34 5.74 6.54
CA GLY A 12 -0.09 7.06 5.98
C GLY A 12 0.90 7.07 4.81
N ASP A 13 1.62 5.96 4.57
CA ASP A 13 2.48 5.85 3.40
C ASP A 13 1.67 5.87 2.11
N LYS A 14 2.25 6.47 1.07
CA LYS A 14 1.66 6.54 -0.26
C LYS A 14 2.32 5.54 -1.16
N ILE A 15 1.63 4.44 -1.49
CA ILE A 15 2.16 3.43 -2.40
C ILE A 15 1.80 3.76 -3.85
N VAL A 16 2.74 3.48 -4.76
CA VAL A 16 2.55 3.65 -6.21
C VAL A 16 2.28 2.28 -6.83
N ARG A 17 1.20 2.18 -7.60
CA ARG A 17 0.82 0.95 -8.31
C ARG A 17 1.03 1.07 -9.82
N PRO A 18 1.15 -0.07 -10.54
CA PRO A 18 1.20 -0.09 -11.99
C PRO A 18 0.02 0.71 -12.59
N GLY A 19 0.32 1.66 -13.47
CA GLY A 19 -0.67 2.63 -13.99
C GLY A 19 -0.67 3.99 -13.26
N ASP A 20 0.38 4.30 -12.50
CA ASP A 20 0.61 5.59 -11.82
C ASP A 20 -0.47 6.00 -10.81
N ALA A 21 -1.26 5.04 -10.32
CA ALA A 21 -2.23 5.30 -9.26
C ALA A 21 -1.52 5.34 -7.90
N ILE A 22 -1.80 6.40 -7.13
CA ILE A 22 -1.26 6.60 -5.78
C ILE A 22 -2.35 6.25 -4.77
N TYR A 23 -2.04 5.30 -3.89
CA TYR A 23 -2.92 4.88 -2.81
C TYR A 23 -2.29 5.25 -1.47
N GLU A 24 -3.11 5.66 -0.50
CA GLU A 24 -2.67 5.92 0.87
C GLU A 24 -3.04 4.73 1.76
N VAL A 25 -2.07 4.22 2.51
CA VAL A 25 -2.27 3.11 3.44
C VAL A 25 -3.02 3.62 4.66
N VAL A 26 -4.17 3.02 4.96
CA VAL A 26 -5.02 3.39 6.12
C VAL A 26 -4.99 2.36 7.24
N ALA A 27 -4.66 1.10 6.92
CA ALA A 27 -4.50 0.03 7.89
C ALA A 27 -3.56 -1.07 7.37
N LEU A 28 -3.03 -1.86 8.29
CA LEU A 28 -2.08 -2.95 8.05
C LEU A 28 -2.51 -4.18 8.84
N GLU A 29 -2.49 -5.36 8.22
CA GLU A 29 -2.70 -6.64 8.90
C GLU A 29 -1.53 -7.61 8.64
N TRP A 30 -0.95 -8.15 9.71
CA TRP A 30 0.26 -8.97 9.67
C TRP A 30 -0.05 -10.45 9.85
N PHE A 31 0.47 -11.27 8.94
CA PHE A 31 0.48 -12.72 9.05
C PHE A 31 1.92 -13.24 9.12
N THR A 32 2.07 -14.55 9.29
CA THR A 32 3.38 -15.21 9.40
C THR A 32 4.29 -14.93 8.20
N VAL A 33 3.74 -14.83 6.99
CA VAL A 33 4.51 -14.63 5.73
C VAL A 33 4.05 -13.45 4.87
N THR A 34 2.84 -12.94 5.12
CA THR A 34 2.22 -11.89 4.30
C THR A 34 1.85 -10.66 5.13
N VAL A 35 1.76 -9.53 4.45
CA VAL A 35 1.17 -8.29 4.97
C VAL A 35 0.03 -7.87 4.06
N HIS A 36 -1.10 -7.49 4.64
CA HIS A 36 -2.22 -6.89 3.92
C HIS A 36 -2.21 -5.38 4.16
N LEU A 37 -2.06 -4.60 3.09
CA LEU A 37 -2.16 -3.16 3.10
C LEU A 37 -3.59 -2.79 2.69
N HIS A 38 -4.33 -2.15 3.59
CA HIS A 38 -5.61 -1.53 3.23
C HIS A 38 -5.34 -0.12 2.77
N CYS A 39 -5.77 0.23 1.56
CA CYS A 39 -5.46 1.51 0.96
C CYS A 39 -6.67 2.19 0.35
N VAL A 40 -6.61 3.52 0.25
CA VAL A 40 -7.61 4.36 -0.43
C VAL A 40 -6.97 5.11 -1.60
N GLU A 41 -7.67 5.17 -2.73
CA GLU A 41 -7.18 5.90 -3.91
C GLU A 41 -7.23 7.42 -3.66
N ARG A 42 -6.07 8.07 -3.60
CA ARG A 42 -6.00 9.52 -3.26
C ARG A 42 -6.25 10.44 -4.46
N ARG A 43 -6.30 9.91 -5.69
CA ARG A 43 -6.51 10.71 -6.92
C ARG A 43 -7.96 11.16 -7.10
N VAL A 44 -8.93 10.48 -6.49
CA VAL A 44 -10.35 10.72 -6.79
C VAL A 44 -11.02 11.34 -5.57
N ALA A 45 -11.18 12.67 -5.59
CA ALA A 45 -11.83 13.46 -4.54
C ALA A 45 -13.31 13.11 -4.25
N LYS A 46 -13.85 12.00 -4.77
CA LYS A 46 -15.27 11.61 -4.66
C LYS A 46 -15.54 10.11 -4.56
N LEU A 47 -14.52 9.24 -4.53
CA LEU A 47 -14.71 7.80 -4.35
C LEU A 47 -13.61 7.26 -3.43
N ASP A 48 -13.96 6.99 -2.17
CA ASP A 48 -13.15 6.20 -1.23
C ASP A 48 -13.14 4.73 -1.68
N ARG A 49 -12.48 4.46 -2.81
CA ARG A 49 -12.26 3.10 -3.26
C ARG A 49 -11.22 2.46 -2.35
N HIS A 50 -11.72 1.65 -1.43
CA HIS A 50 -10.90 0.84 -0.55
C HIS A 50 -10.43 -0.40 -1.30
N GLU A 51 -9.13 -0.59 -1.36
CA GLU A 51 -8.51 -1.80 -1.90
C GLU A 51 -7.56 -2.41 -0.89
N THR A 52 -7.60 -3.73 -0.78
CA THR A 52 -6.67 -4.50 0.04
C THR A 52 -5.62 -5.13 -0.87
N PHE A 53 -4.36 -4.86 -0.59
CA PHE A 53 -3.23 -5.40 -1.32
C PHE A 53 -2.44 -6.36 -0.44
N SER A 54 -2.15 -7.55 -0.95
CA SER A 54 -1.41 -8.57 -0.21
C SER A 54 -0.01 -8.70 -0.79
N TYR A 55 0.99 -8.69 0.08
CA TYR A 55 2.40 -8.80 -0.30
C TYR A 55 3.09 -9.83 0.60
N ASN A 56 4.09 -10.53 0.06
CA ASN A 56 5.04 -11.22 0.92
C ASN A 56 5.88 -10.18 1.67
N ARG A 57 6.30 -10.47 2.90
CA ARG A 57 7.03 -9.51 3.74
C ARG A 57 8.28 -8.93 3.07
N ASP A 58 9.05 -9.77 2.37
CA ASP A 58 10.25 -9.35 1.64
C ASP A 58 9.98 -8.78 0.23
N GLU A 59 8.73 -8.75 -0.21
CA GLU A 59 8.37 -8.17 -1.51
C GLU A 59 8.58 -6.65 -1.49
N LYS A 60 9.15 -6.11 -2.55
CA LYS A 60 9.44 -4.67 -2.62
C LYS A 60 8.20 -3.90 -3.06
N VAL A 61 7.81 -2.90 -2.27
CA VAL A 61 6.71 -1.98 -2.55
C VAL A 61 7.28 -0.61 -2.89
N GLU A 62 6.73 0.03 -3.91
CA GLU A 62 7.11 1.38 -4.30
C GLU A 62 6.30 2.41 -3.50
N VAL A 63 6.99 3.28 -2.78
CA VAL A 63 6.42 4.31 -1.91
C VAL A 63 6.84 5.69 -2.43
N ALA A 64 5.86 6.58 -2.62
CA ALA A 64 6.00 7.90 -3.26
C ALA A 64 6.75 8.90 -2.39
#